data_AF-A0AA96LYB0-F1
#
_entry.id   AF-A0AA96LYB0-F1
#
_cell.length_a   1.000
_cell.length_b   1.000
_cell.length_c   1.000
_cell.angle_alpha   90.00
_cell.angle_beta   90.00
_cell.angle_gamma   90.00
#
_symmetry.space_group_name_H-M   'P 1'
#
loop_
_entity.id
_entity.type
_entity.pdbx_description
1 polymer ?
#
loop_
_entity_poly.entity_id
_entity_poly.type
_entity_poly.pdbx_seq_one_letter_code
_entity_poly.pdbx_strand_id
1 'polypeptide(L)'
;MYYSDEVIRYLQANNILALKLDHALTGVGKAVSNHIETIGAGATRALYYTSCFTDEYQDVCQKQKSEDIRFAKGVYHIIFDGDVVYEMLKIYFEEVFRHKTSDQLEHIKQLLMTVNIHIAASSLTNAGFALATASFVAAGMSLSLELSVLTGRSAGGFVGIIGVYGVVQKAADSASRLHITYPDYYSALYAQELEMMYFLIEPLFERAGAFKAQWGSDGEIADIIRRLI
;
A
#
# COMPACT_ATOMS: atom_id res chain seq x y z
N MET A 1 -10.86 26.27 7.18
CA MET A 1 -12.21 25.89 7.66
C MET A 1 -13.29 25.96 6.59
N TYR A 2 -13.27 26.88 5.61
CA TYR A 2 -14.35 26.97 4.60
C TYR A 2 -14.37 25.81 3.58
N TYR A 3 -13.19 25.31 3.16
CA TYR A 3 -13.07 24.25 2.16
C TYR A 3 -13.55 22.88 2.65
N SER A 4 -13.36 22.57 3.94
CA SER A 4 -13.79 21.30 4.54
C SER A 4 -15.32 21.18 4.57
N ASP A 5 -16.04 22.26 4.86
CA ASP A 5 -17.51 22.25 4.91
C ASP A 5 -18.12 22.10 3.51
N GLU A 6 -17.45 22.63 2.49
CA GLU A 6 -17.86 22.46 1.10
C GLU A 6 -17.71 21.03 0.62
N VAL A 7 -16.59 20.37 0.94
CA VAL A 7 -16.35 18.95 0.65
C VAL A 7 -17.32 18.06 1.41
N ILE A 8 -17.56 18.33 2.70
CA ILE A 8 -18.53 17.57 3.52
C ILE A 8 -19.94 17.68 2.92
N ARG A 9 -20.39 18.88 2.56
CA ARG A 9 -21.70 19.05 1.89
C ARG A 9 -21.75 18.35 0.55
N TYR A 10 -20.68 18.42 -0.25
CA TYR A 10 -20.63 17.75 -1.56
C TYR A 10 -20.72 16.23 -1.42
N LEU A 11 -20.03 15.65 -0.43
CA LEU A 11 -20.11 14.23 -0.10
C LEU A 11 -21.51 13.87 0.42
N GLN A 12 -22.07 14.65 1.35
CA GLN A 12 -23.43 14.45 1.86
C GLN A 12 -24.50 14.54 0.76
N ALA A 13 -24.29 15.40 -0.25
CA ALA A 13 -25.16 15.51 -1.40
C ALA A 13 -24.98 14.37 -2.43
N ASN A 14 -23.82 13.71 -2.45
CA ASN A 14 -23.50 12.62 -3.39
C ASN A 14 -23.37 11.28 -2.67
N ASN A 15 -24.49 10.57 -2.55
CA ASN A 15 -24.56 9.27 -1.85
C ASN A 15 -23.54 8.24 -2.38
N ILE A 16 -23.32 8.15 -3.70
CA ILE A 16 -22.35 7.22 -4.29
C ILE A 16 -20.92 7.54 -3.82
N LEU A 17 -20.55 8.82 -3.79
CA LEU A 17 -19.20 9.22 -3.40
C LEU A 17 -19.00 9.07 -1.89
N ALA A 18 -20.00 9.41 -1.09
CA ALA A 18 -19.97 9.17 0.35
C ALA A 18 -19.79 7.68 0.67
N LEU A 19 -20.51 6.80 -0.02
CA LEU A 19 -20.38 5.34 0.15
C LEU A 19 -19.00 4.82 -0.26
N LYS A 20 -18.43 5.32 -1.36
CA LYS A 20 -17.06 4.95 -1.77
C LYS A 20 -16.02 5.38 -0.74
N LEU A 21 -16.13 6.60 -0.24
CA LEU A 21 -15.24 7.11 0.81
C LEU A 21 -15.37 6.29 2.09
N ASP A 22 -16.60 5.99 2.53
CA ASP A 22 -16.87 5.18 3.72
C ASP A 22 -16.27 3.77 3.59
N HIS A 23 -16.45 3.12 2.44
CA HIS A 23 -15.85 1.83 2.15
C HIS A 23 -14.32 1.89 2.10
N ALA A 24 -13.72 2.92 1.49
CA ALA A 24 -12.28 3.11 1.45
C ALA A 24 -11.69 3.29 2.85
N LEU A 25 -12.30 4.16 3.67
CA LEU A 25 -11.90 4.39 5.06
C LEU A 25 -12.08 3.14 5.92
N THR A 26 -13.18 2.41 5.73
CA THR A 26 -13.43 1.15 6.43
C THR A 26 -12.45 0.06 6.02
N GLY A 27 -12.13 -0.06 4.73
CA GLY A 27 -11.17 -1.04 4.20
C GLY A 27 -9.75 -0.78 4.70
N VAL A 28 -9.31 0.48 4.62
CA VAL A 28 -8.04 0.95 5.18
C VAL A 28 -8.00 0.73 6.69
N GLY A 29 -9.08 1.06 7.41
CA GLY A 29 -9.18 0.83 8.85
C GLY A 29 -9.08 -0.65 9.22
N LYS A 30 -9.73 -1.55 8.47
CA LYS A 30 -9.64 -3.00 8.67
C LYS A 30 -8.22 -3.53 8.45
N ALA A 31 -7.51 -3.03 7.44
CA ALA A 31 -6.11 -3.39 7.19
C ALA A 31 -5.19 -3.04 8.38
N VAL A 32 -5.56 -2.03 9.18
CA VAL A 32 -4.81 -1.59 10.37
C VAL A 32 -5.35 -2.24 11.67
N SER A 33 -6.63 -2.60 11.74
CA SER A 33 -7.32 -2.98 13.00
C SER A 33 -6.81 -4.25 13.70
N ASN A 34 -5.99 -5.08 13.04
CA ASN A 34 -5.41 -6.27 13.64
C ASN A 34 -4.34 -5.94 14.73
N HIS A 35 -4.02 -4.66 14.96
CA HIS A 35 -2.97 -4.23 15.90
C HIS A 35 -3.49 -3.23 16.96
N ILE A 36 -3.32 -3.59 18.25
CA ILE A 36 -3.58 -2.73 19.44
C ILE A 36 -2.74 -1.43 19.42
N GLU A 37 -1.63 -1.42 18.69
CA GLU A 37 -0.72 -0.28 18.50
C GLU A 37 -1.40 0.96 17.90
N THR A 38 -2.50 0.80 17.18
CA THR A 38 -3.16 1.88 16.42
C THR A 38 -3.69 3.02 17.30
N ILE A 39 -4.18 2.70 18.50
CA ILE A 39 -4.66 3.71 19.46
C ILE A 39 -3.47 4.53 20.01
N GLY A 40 -2.35 3.86 20.32
CA GLY A 40 -1.12 4.52 20.76
C GLY A 40 -0.50 5.40 19.68
N ALA A 41 -0.51 4.94 18.42
CA ALA A 41 -0.03 5.68 17.27
C ALA A 41 -0.87 6.94 16.99
N GLY A 42 -2.20 6.84 17.11
CA GLY A 42 -3.11 7.99 16.94
C GLY A 42 -2.94 9.04 18.05
N ALA A 43 -2.79 8.59 19.31
CA ALA A 43 -2.49 9.48 20.42
C ALA A 43 -1.11 10.16 20.26
N THR A 44 -0.11 9.43 19.78
CA THR A 44 1.23 9.95 19.50
C THR A 44 1.19 11.05 18.44
N ARG A 45 0.50 10.81 17.30
CA ARG A 45 0.37 11.82 16.24
C ARG A 45 -0.37 13.07 16.72
N ALA A 46 -1.44 12.91 17.51
CA ALA A 46 -2.18 14.02 18.09
C ALA A 46 -1.35 14.84 19.10
N LEU A 47 -0.52 14.19 19.91
CA LEU A 47 0.41 14.85 20.83
C LEU A 47 1.46 15.65 20.06
N TYR A 48 2.04 15.10 18.99
CA TYR A 48 3.00 15.82 18.16
C TYR A 48 2.40 17.03 17.44
N TYR A 49 1.09 17.07 17.18
CA TYR A 49 0.43 18.27 16.67
C TYR A 49 0.48 19.46 17.66
N THR A 50 0.76 19.22 18.95
CA THR A 50 1.03 20.30 19.90
C THR A 50 2.29 21.11 19.55
N SER A 51 3.20 20.51 18.78
CA SER A 51 4.41 21.18 18.28
C SER A 51 4.11 22.36 17.34
N CYS A 52 2.91 22.38 16.74
CA CYS A 52 2.45 23.50 15.93
C CYS A 52 2.21 24.80 16.73
N PHE A 53 2.16 24.73 18.08
CA PHE A 53 1.94 25.88 18.95
C PHE A 53 3.24 26.50 19.49
N THR A 54 4.39 25.96 19.09
CA THR A 54 5.71 26.40 19.55
C THR A 54 6.63 26.62 18.36
N ASP A 55 7.27 27.79 18.28
CA ASP A 55 8.16 28.15 17.15
C ASP A 55 9.37 27.20 17.02
N GLU A 56 9.82 26.61 18.13
CA GLU A 56 10.97 25.71 18.19
C GLU A 56 10.73 24.35 17.50
N TYR A 57 9.47 23.90 17.37
CA TYR A 57 9.10 22.58 16.84
C TYR A 57 8.20 22.67 15.60
N GLN A 58 8.34 23.77 14.86
CA GLN A 58 7.56 24.03 13.66
C GLN A 58 7.91 23.05 12.53
N ASP A 59 9.12 22.51 12.50
CA ASP A 59 9.59 21.48 11.58
C ASP A 59 8.78 20.17 11.73
N VAL A 60 8.54 19.73 12.98
CA VAL A 60 7.71 18.55 13.30
C VAL A 60 6.27 18.77 12.80
N CYS A 61 5.72 19.97 13.03
CA CYS A 61 4.39 20.34 12.56
C CYS A 61 4.28 20.32 11.02
N GLN A 62 5.26 20.89 10.32
CA GLN A 62 5.27 20.89 8.85
C GLN A 62 5.39 19.48 8.28
N LYS A 63 6.21 18.62 8.90
CA LYS A 63 6.33 17.21 8.52
C LYS A 63 5.00 16.48 8.64
N GLN A 64 4.30 16.61 9.78
CA GLN A 64 3.00 15.98 9.98
C GLN A 64 1.96 16.45 8.97
N LYS A 65 1.91 17.76 8.71
CA LYS A 65 1.01 18.33 7.71
C LYS A 65 1.31 17.80 6.31
N SER A 66 2.58 17.65 5.94
CA SER A 66 2.99 17.06 4.67
C SER A 66 2.56 15.60 4.54
N GLU A 67 2.79 14.80 5.57
CA GLU A 67 2.35 13.40 5.64
C GLU A 67 0.83 13.25 5.55
N ASP A 68 0.07 14.09 6.25
CA ASP A 68 -1.39 14.08 6.20
C ASP A 68 -1.91 14.39 4.79
N ILE A 69 -1.28 15.33 4.09
CA ILE A 69 -1.61 15.66 2.68
C ILE A 69 -1.29 14.48 1.75
N ARG A 70 -0.12 13.84 1.91
CA ARG A 70 0.27 12.68 1.10
C ARG A 70 -0.63 11.48 1.34
N PHE A 71 -1.02 11.24 2.59
CA PHE A 71 -2.00 10.21 2.93
C PHE A 71 -3.35 10.48 2.27
N ALA A 72 -3.83 11.73 2.32
CA ALA A 72 -5.09 12.11 1.66
C ALA A 72 -5.05 11.89 0.14
N LYS A 73 -3.91 12.15 -0.51
CA LYS A 73 -3.68 11.82 -1.92
C LYS A 73 -3.73 10.32 -2.18
N GLY A 74 -3.06 9.51 -1.35
CA GLY A 74 -3.15 8.05 -1.45
C GLY A 74 -4.58 7.52 -1.30
N VAL A 75 -5.37 8.08 -0.36
CA VAL A 75 -6.79 7.75 -0.22
C VAL A 75 -7.61 8.20 -1.42
N TYR A 76 -7.28 9.32 -2.05
CA TYR A 76 -7.90 9.74 -3.31
C TYR A 76 -7.70 8.68 -4.40
N HIS A 77 -6.48 8.15 -4.57
CA HIS A 77 -6.21 7.07 -5.53
C HIS A 77 -7.04 5.81 -5.26
N ILE A 78 -7.25 5.44 -3.98
CA ILE A 78 -8.11 4.30 -3.61
C ILE A 78 -9.57 4.52 -4.06
N ILE A 79 -10.07 5.75 -3.97
CA ILE A 79 -11.48 6.07 -4.28
C ILE A 79 -11.71 6.21 -5.79
N PHE A 80 -10.73 6.78 -6.51
CA PHE A 80 -10.92 7.28 -7.86
C PHE A 80 -10.12 6.53 -8.94
N ASP A 81 -8.91 6.04 -8.64
CA ASP A 81 -7.96 5.59 -9.66
C ASP A 81 -7.88 4.05 -9.82
N GLY A 82 -8.64 3.29 -9.03
CA GLY A 82 -8.84 1.85 -9.21
C GLY A 82 -8.15 0.99 -8.15
N ASP A 83 -7.54 -0.12 -8.57
CA ASP A 83 -6.88 -1.08 -7.67
C ASP A 83 -5.47 -0.60 -7.29
N VAL A 84 -5.40 0.18 -6.21
CA VAL A 84 -4.14 0.74 -5.67
C VAL A 84 -3.14 -0.35 -5.29
N VAL A 85 -3.60 -1.53 -4.86
CA VAL A 85 -2.71 -2.66 -4.54
C VAL A 85 -2.06 -3.18 -5.81
N TYR A 86 -2.85 -3.37 -6.87
CA TYR A 86 -2.32 -3.76 -8.17
C TYR A 86 -1.31 -2.73 -8.72
N GLU A 87 -1.60 -1.44 -8.65
CA GLU A 87 -0.65 -0.42 -9.13
C GLU A 87 0.64 -0.41 -8.31
N MET A 88 0.57 -0.55 -6.98
CA MET A 88 1.78 -0.69 -6.14
C MET A 88 2.60 -1.95 -6.50
N LEU A 89 1.94 -3.08 -6.75
CA LEU A 89 2.60 -4.32 -7.18
C LEU A 89 3.22 -4.20 -8.57
N LYS A 90 2.52 -3.53 -9.49
CA LYS A 90 3.01 -3.25 -10.84
C LYS A 90 4.30 -2.44 -10.80
N ILE A 91 4.31 -1.33 -10.04
CA ILE A 91 5.53 -0.51 -9.84
C ILE A 91 6.67 -1.35 -9.25
N TYR A 92 6.36 -2.19 -8.25
CA TYR A 92 7.36 -3.07 -7.65
C TYR A 92 7.98 -4.03 -8.68
N PHE A 93 7.15 -4.73 -9.46
CA PHE A 93 7.63 -5.67 -10.46
C PHE A 93 8.31 -4.98 -11.64
N GLU A 94 7.90 -3.76 -12.00
CA GLU A 94 8.62 -2.94 -12.98
C GLU A 94 10.05 -2.66 -12.52
N GLU A 95 10.27 -2.34 -11.24
CA GLU A 95 11.62 -2.17 -10.67
C GLU A 95 12.40 -3.49 -10.60
N VAL A 96 11.77 -4.60 -10.18
CA VAL A 96 12.41 -5.93 -10.12
C VAL A 96 12.87 -6.41 -11.50
N PHE A 97 12.06 -6.17 -12.53
CA PHE A 97 12.33 -6.64 -13.89
C PHE A 97 13.05 -5.62 -14.77
N ARG A 98 13.25 -4.38 -14.31
CA ARG A 98 13.79 -3.26 -15.10
C ARG A 98 15.04 -3.61 -15.89
N HIS A 99 15.96 -4.36 -15.27
CA HIS A 99 17.26 -4.72 -15.84
C HIS A 99 17.38 -6.19 -16.28
N LYS A 100 16.27 -6.93 -16.30
CA LYS A 100 16.28 -8.33 -16.75
C LYS A 100 16.23 -8.42 -18.28
N THR A 101 16.86 -9.46 -18.82
CA THR A 101 16.78 -9.79 -20.24
C THR A 101 15.57 -10.69 -20.52
N SER A 102 15.14 -10.76 -21.78
CA SER A 102 14.03 -11.65 -22.16
C SER A 102 14.30 -13.12 -21.81
N ASP A 103 15.55 -13.58 -21.90
CA ASP A 103 15.93 -14.94 -21.51
C ASP A 103 15.77 -15.18 -19.99
N GLN A 104 16.14 -14.19 -19.17
CA GLN A 104 15.93 -14.27 -17.72
C GLN A 104 14.45 -14.27 -17.37
N LEU A 105 13.64 -13.43 -18.04
CA LEU A 105 12.20 -13.43 -17.82
C LEU A 105 11.55 -14.76 -18.22
N GLU A 106 11.99 -15.36 -19.32
CA GLU A 106 11.48 -16.68 -19.76
C GLU A 106 11.89 -17.78 -18.77
N HIS A 107 13.11 -17.71 -18.24
CA HIS A 107 13.56 -18.64 -17.21
C HIS A 107 12.73 -18.50 -15.91
N ILE A 108 12.47 -17.27 -15.45
CA ILE A 108 11.58 -17.02 -14.30
C ILE A 108 10.17 -17.58 -14.58
N LYS A 109 9.62 -17.34 -15.77
CA LYS A 109 8.32 -17.86 -16.19
C LYS A 109 8.29 -19.39 -16.14
N GLN A 110 9.32 -20.07 -16.67
CA GLN A 110 9.41 -21.52 -16.63
C GLN A 110 9.46 -22.06 -15.20
N LEU A 111 10.24 -21.44 -14.32
CA LEU A 111 10.29 -21.79 -12.90
C LEU A 111 8.92 -21.65 -12.24
N LEU A 112 8.18 -20.58 -12.53
CA LEU A 112 6.82 -20.38 -12.03
C LEU A 112 5.85 -21.45 -12.56
N MET A 113 5.98 -21.85 -13.83
CA MET A 113 5.17 -22.93 -14.40
C MET A 113 5.43 -24.28 -13.71
N THR A 114 6.64 -24.55 -13.21
CA THR A 114 6.93 -25.79 -12.45
C THR A 114 6.14 -25.90 -11.15
N VAL A 115 5.73 -24.77 -10.58
CA VAL A 115 4.88 -24.68 -9.39
C VAL A 115 3.42 -24.34 -9.73
N ASN A 116 3.02 -24.59 -10.99
CA ASN A 116 1.67 -24.38 -11.52
C ASN A 116 1.18 -22.92 -11.54
N ILE A 117 2.11 -21.96 -11.59
CA ILE A 117 1.83 -20.54 -11.79
C ILE A 117 2.00 -20.21 -13.27
N HIS A 118 0.91 -19.84 -13.95
CA HIS A 118 0.90 -19.57 -15.39
C HIS A 118 0.71 -18.07 -15.65
N ILE A 119 1.80 -17.39 -15.99
CA ILE A 119 1.77 -15.96 -16.34
C ILE A 119 1.51 -15.81 -17.84
N ALA A 120 0.41 -15.16 -18.20
CA ALA A 120 -0.07 -14.96 -19.56
C ALA A 120 0.64 -13.82 -20.33
N ALA A 121 1.98 -13.78 -20.28
CA ALA A 121 2.76 -12.82 -21.07
C ALA A 121 3.11 -13.42 -22.45
N SER A 122 2.52 -12.87 -23.52
CA SER A 122 2.74 -13.28 -24.92
C SER A 122 3.98 -12.65 -25.56
N SER A 123 4.48 -11.54 -24.99
CA SER A 123 5.73 -10.87 -25.33
C SER A 123 6.48 -10.57 -24.03
N LEU A 124 7.71 -11.08 -23.88
CA LEU A 124 8.54 -10.91 -22.68
C LEU A 124 9.27 -9.56 -22.68
N THR A 125 8.50 -8.48 -22.75
CA THR A 125 9.02 -7.17 -22.34
C THR A 125 8.96 -7.07 -20.82
N ASN A 126 9.90 -6.34 -20.22
CA ASN A 126 9.97 -6.18 -18.77
C ASN A 126 8.67 -5.61 -18.20
N ALA A 127 8.09 -4.61 -18.88
CA ALA A 127 6.81 -4.01 -18.50
C ALA A 127 5.62 -4.98 -18.66
N GLY A 128 5.56 -5.74 -19.76
CA GLY A 128 4.48 -6.71 -19.98
C GLY A 128 4.50 -7.84 -18.96
N PHE A 129 5.69 -8.32 -18.61
CA PHE A 129 5.87 -9.34 -17.59
C PHE A 129 5.57 -8.81 -16.19
N ALA A 130 5.99 -7.57 -15.87
CA ALA A 130 5.65 -6.90 -14.61
C ALA A 130 4.13 -6.79 -14.44
N LEU A 131 3.43 -6.32 -15.47
CA LEU A 131 1.98 -6.19 -15.47
C LEU A 131 1.28 -7.53 -15.22
N ALA A 132 1.66 -8.57 -15.97
CA ALA A 132 1.05 -9.88 -15.84
C ALA A 132 1.33 -10.52 -14.46
N THR A 133 2.54 -10.35 -13.92
CA THR A 133 2.91 -10.83 -12.58
C THR A 133 2.13 -10.07 -11.51
N ALA A 134 2.04 -8.75 -11.61
CA ALA A 134 1.27 -7.91 -10.69
C ALA A 134 -0.20 -8.28 -10.67
N SER A 135 -0.84 -8.48 -11.83
CA SER A 135 -2.23 -8.92 -11.91
C SER A 135 -2.43 -10.29 -11.26
N PHE A 136 -1.51 -11.23 -11.49
CA PHE A 136 -1.61 -12.57 -10.91
C PHE A 136 -1.46 -12.56 -9.39
N VAL A 137 -0.48 -11.82 -8.87
CA VAL A 137 -0.25 -11.66 -7.43
C VAL A 137 -1.42 -10.91 -6.77
N ALA A 138 -1.91 -9.82 -7.38
CA ALA A 138 -3.07 -9.09 -6.87
C ALA A 138 -4.32 -9.98 -6.76
N ALA A 139 -4.56 -10.83 -7.77
CA ALA A 139 -5.66 -11.80 -7.75
C ALA A 139 -5.48 -12.89 -6.67
N GLY A 140 -4.24 -13.36 -6.44
CA GLY A 140 -3.95 -14.25 -5.32
C GLY A 140 -4.19 -13.60 -3.95
N MET A 141 -3.77 -12.35 -3.81
CA MET A 141 -3.92 -11.57 -2.59
C MET A 141 -5.38 -11.28 -2.24
N SER A 142 -6.21 -10.89 -3.21
CA SER A 142 -7.63 -10.60 -2.98
C SER A 142 -8.37 -11.83 -2.43
N LEU A 143 -8.08 -13.02 -2.96
CA LEU A 143 -8.60 -14.29 -2.45
C LEU A 143 -8.15 -14.58 -1.01
N SER A 144 -6.88 -14.31 -0.68
CA SER A 144 -6.34 -14.53 0.66
C SER A 144 -6.97 -13.59 1.72
N LEU A 145 -7.23 -12.34 1.34
CA LEU A 145 -7.85 -11.34 2.21
C LEU A 145 -9.34 -11.62 2.43
N GLU A 146 -10.08 -12.00 1.38
CA GLU A 146 -11.48 -12.41 1.51
C GLU A 146 -11.64 -13.60 2.46
N LEU A 147 -10.77 -14.62 2.35
CA LEU A 147 -10.78 -15.80 3.21
C LEU A 147 -10.41 -15.45 4.66
N SER A 148 -9.44 -14.55 4.86
CA SER A 148 -9.01 -14.07 6.18
C SER A 148 -10.11 -13.25 6.87
N VAL A 149 -10.87 -12.45 6.12
CA VAL A 149 -12.01 -11.68 6.63
C VAL A 149 -13.20 -12.59 6.97
N LEU A 150 -13.41 -13.67 6.20
CA LEU A 150 -14.45 -14.68 6.47
C LEU A 150 -14.17 -15.50 7.73
N THR A 151 -12.90 -15.74 8.04
CA THR A 151 -12.45 -16.49 9.23
C THR A 151 -12.25 -15.59 10.46
N GLY A 152 -12.02 -14.29 10.26
CA GLY A 152 -11.79 -13.27 11.29
C GLY A 152 -13.05 -12.59 11.84
N ARG A 153 -14.12 -13.34 12.13
CA ARG A 153 -15.35 -12.80 12.77
C ARG A 153 -15.12 -12.51 14.26
N SER A 154 -14.22 -11.61 14.61
CA SER A 154 -14.21 -10.95 15.93
C SER A 154 -13.19 -9.80 16.01
N ALA A 155 -13.68 -8.56 16.09
CA ALA A 155 -13.33 -7.55 17.10
C ALA A 155 -13.61 -6.12 16.59
N GLY A 156 -14.57 -5.45 17.23
CA GLY A 156 -14.53 -4.01 17.45
C GLY A 156 -14.75 -3.09 16.25
N GLY A 157 -16.01 -2.88 15.87
CA GLY A 157 -16.39 -1.67 15.16
C GLY A 157 -16.23 -0.45 16.07
N PHE A 158 -15.24 0.40 15.79
CA PHE A 158 -15.25 1.83 16.14
C PHE A 158 -14.14 2.56 15.33
N VAL A 159 -14.48 3.06 14.14
CA VAL A 159 -13.62 4.04 13.45
C VAL A 159 -14.06 5.43 13.93
N GLY A 160 -13.66 5.79 15.15
CA GLY A 160 -13.69 7.18 15.61
C GLY A 160 -12.51 7.96 15.03
N ILE A 161 -12.51 9.29 15.16
CA ILE A 161 -11.44 10.20 14.67
C ILE A 161 -10.03 9.76 15.12
N ILE A 162 -9.90 9.15 16.30
CA ILE A 162 -8.62 8.60 16.82
C ILE A 162 -8.13 7.40 15.99
N GLY A 163 -9.04 6.59 15.44
CA GLY A 163 -8.73 5.48 14.54
C GLY A 163 -8.12 5.97 13.22
N VAL A 164 -8.61 7.10 12.69
CA VAL A 164 -8.06 7.72 11.46
C VAL A 164 -6.63 8.23 11.71
N TYR A 165 -6.37 8.91 12.84
CA TYR A 165 -5.02 9.38 13.16
C TYR A 165 -4.01 8.24 13.39
N GLY A 166 -4.46 7.11 13.95
CA GLY A 166 -3.62 5.91 14.07
C GLY A 166 -3.23 5.30 12.73
N VAL A 167 -4.15 5.30 11.77
CA VAL A 167 -3.89 4.84 10.39
C VAL A 167 -2.87 5.74 9.70
N VAL A 168 -3.03 7.07 9.77
CA VAL A 168 -2.09 8.01 9.13
C VAL A 168 -0.68 7.84 9.72
N GLN A 169 -0.58 7.66 11.04
CA GLN A 169 0.71 7.40 11.67
C GLN A 169 1.33 6.09 11.19
N LYS A 170 0.55 5.00 11.13
CA LYS A 170 1.02 3.71 10.62
C LYS A 170 1.50 3.81 9.16
N ALA A 171 0.77 4.55 8.34
CA ALA A 171 1.13 4.85 6.96
C ALA A 171 2.46 5.61 6.88
N ALA A 172 2.63 6.67 7.68
CA ALA A 172 3.88 7.44 7.75
C ALA A 172 5.07 6.57 8.18
N ASP A 173 4.89 5.74 9.22
CA ASP A 173 5.95 4.86 9.73
C ASP A 173 6.33 3.79 8.70
N SER A 174 5.33 3.22 8.01
CA SER A 174 5.52 2.25 6.93
C SER A 174 6.26 2.85 5.74
N ALA A 175 5.83 4.02 5.27
CA ALA A 175 6.52 4.76 4.21
C ALA A 175 7.96 5.12 4.60
N SER A 176 8.20 5.50 5.87
CA SER A 176 9.54 5.79 6.37
C SER A 176 10.42 4.53 6.44
N ARG A 177 9.89 3.37 6.85
CA ARG A 177 10.63 2.10 6.79
C ARG A 177 10.96 1.71 5.36
N LEU A 178 10.01 1.90 4.45
CA LEU A 178 10.22 1.64 3.02
C LEU A 178 11.32 2.53 2.45
N HIS A 179 11.32 3.82 2.80
CA HIS A 179 12.35 4.77 2.36
C HIS A 179 13.77 4.30 2.72
N ILE A 180 13.94 3.67 3.89
CA ILE A 180 15.22 3.15 4.36
C ILE A 180 15.55 1.80 3.71
N THR A 181 14.56 0.91 3.62
CA THR A 181 14.77 -0.49 3.23
C THR A 181 14.86 -0.67 1.71
N TYR A 182 14.07 0.09 0.95
CA TYR A 182 14.06 0.05 -0.51
C TYR A 182 13.81 1.46 -1.11
N PRO A 183 14.84 2.32 -1.16
CA PRO A 183 14.71 3.71 -1.59
C PRO A 183 14.20 3.89 -3.03
N ASP A 184 14.57 3.01 -3.96
CA ASP A 184 14.14 3.10 -5.36
C ASP A 184 12.63 2.87 -5.47
N TYR A 185 12.13 1.82 -4.82
CA TYR A 185 10.70 1.52 -4.80
C TYR A 185 9.91 2.60 -4.04
N TYR A 186 10.44 3.10 -2.92
CA TYR A 186 9.85 4.26 -2.23
C TYR A 186 9.70 5.46 -3.17
N SER A 187 10.76 5.79 -3.92
CA SER A 187 10.77 6.96 -4.81
C SER A 187 9.79 6.80 -5.96
N ALA A 188 9.65 5.58 -6.50
CA ALA A 188 8.68 5.25 -7.53
C ALA A 188 7.23 5.37 -7.02
N LEU A 189 6.93 4.90 -5.81
CA LEU A 189 5.62 5.08 -5.18
C LEU A 189 5.35 6.56 -4.84
N TYR A 190 6.33 7.29 -4.34
CA TYR A 190 6.21 8.71 -3.98
C TYR A 190 5.89 9.57 -5.21
N ALA A 191 6.50 9.26 -6.36
CA ALA A 191 6.21 9.94 -7.62
C ALA A 191 4.76 9.75 -8.09
N GLN A 192 4.09 8.68 -7.62
CA GLN A 192 2.69 8.39 -7.90
C GLN A 192 1.76 8.68 -6.71
N GLU A 193 2.29 9.27 -5.62
CA GLU A 193 1.55 9.60 -4.39
C GLU A 193 0.95 8.36 -3.68
N LEU A 194 1.58 7.19 -3.85
CA LEU A 194 1.13 5.90 -3.33
C LEU A 194 1.98 5.38 -2.16
N GLU A 195 3.09 6.03 -1.81
CA GLU A 195 4.03 5.55 -0.79
C GLU A 195 3.38 5.43 0.58
N MET A 196 2.44 6.33 0.90
CA MET A 196 1.68 6.29 2.14
C MET A 196 0.71 5.11 2.19
N MET A 197 0.40 4.46 1.05
CA MET A 197 -0.46 3.28 0.98
C MET A 197 0.33 1.97 1.10
N TYR A 198 1.66 2.03 1.17
CA TYR A 198 2.53 0.84 1.26
C TYR A 198 2.19 -0.08 2.44
N PHE A 199 1.70 0.48 3.56
CA PHE A 199 1.28 -0.29 4.74
C PHE A 199 0.22 -1.36 4.42
N LEU A 200 -0.53 -1.21 3.32
CA LEU A 200 -1.51 -2.21 2.86
C LEU A 200 -0.85 -3.52 2.41
N ILE A 201 0.37 -3.45 1.87
CA ILE A 201 1.11 -4.61 1.32
C ILE A 201 2.38 -4.94 2.10
N GLU A 202 2.80 -4.06 3.02
CA GLU A 202 4.00 -4.21 3.85
C GLU A 202 4.11 -5.59 4.54
N PRO A 203 3.09 -6.11 5.25
CA PRO A 203 3.22 -7.40 5.94
C PRO A 203 3.48 -8.58 5.01
N LEU A 204 2.97 -8.50 3.76
CA LEU A 204 3.21 -9.52 2.74
C LEU A 204 4.61 -9.41 2.18
N PHE A 205 5.10 -8.19 1.95
CA PHE A 205 6.46 -7.94 1.48
C PHE A 205 7.50 -8.42 2.49
N GLU A 206 7.28 -8.17 3.78
CA GLU A 206 8.13 -8.68 4.85
C GLU A 206 8.13 -10.21 4.90
N ARG A 207 6.94 -10.84 4.84
CA ARG A 207 6.80 -12.31 4.86
C ARG A 207 7.45 -12.98 3.64
N ALA A 208 7.24 -12.42 2.46
CA ALA A 208 7.76 -12.97 1.20
C ALA A 208 9.25 -12.67 1.03
N GLY A 209 9.81 -11.71 1.76
CA GLY A 209 11.18 -11.24 1.56
C GLY A 209 11.35 -10.45 0.27
N ALA A 210 10.32 -9.70 -0.13
CA ALA A 210 10.22 -9.01 -1.43
C ALA A 210 11.40 -8.08 -1.72
N PHE A 211 11.96 -7.43 -0.69
CA PHE A 211 13.12 -6.55 -0.83
C PHE A 211 14.38 -7.23 -1.40
N LYS A 212 14.47 -8.56 -1.34
CA LYS A 212 15.60 -9.32 -1.89
C LYS A 212 15.50 -9.54 -3.40
N ALA A 213 14.34 -9.32 -4.02
CA ALA A 213 14.09 -9.66 -5.42
C ALA A 213 14.98 -8.88 -6.40
N GLN A 214 15.28 -7.59 -6.13
CA GLN A 214 16.10 -6.75 -7.02
C GLN A 214 17.52 -7.31 -7.23
N TRP A 215 18.06 -7.98 -6.20
CA TRP A 215 19.41 -8.54 -6.18
C TRP A 215 19.41 -10.07 -6.27
N GLY A 216 18.22 -10.66 -6.37
CA GLY A 216 18.02 -12.09 -6.40
C GLY A 216 18.32 -12.72 -7.75
N SER A 217 18.79 -13.96 -7.70
CA SER A 217 18.77 -14.87 -8.83
C SER A 217 17.34 -15.06 -9.36
N ASP A 218 17.21 -15.51 -10.61
CA ASP A 218 15.92 -15.76 -11.23
C ASP A 218 15.08 -16.77 -10.41
N GLY A 219 15.73 -17.73 -9.75
CA GLY A 219 15.09 -18.68 -8.83
C GLY A 219 14.58 -18.04 -7.54
N GLU A 220 15.32 -17.10 -6.96
CA GLU A 220 14.87 -16.34 -5.79
C GLU A 220 13.69 -15.43 -6.13
N ILE A 221 13.70 -14.81 -7.31
CA ILE A 221 12.58 -13.99 -7.77
C ILE A 221 11.31 -14.84 -7.95
N ALA A 222 11.43 -16.02 -8.57
CA ALA A 222 10.31 -16.94 -8.73
C ALA A 222 9.76 -17.43 -7.37
N ASP A 223 10.64 -17.73 -6.40
CA ASP A 223 10.21 -18.12 -5.05
C ASP A 223 9.56 -16.97 -4.28
N ILE A 224 10.04 -15.73 -4.43
CA ILE A 224 9.39 -14.54 -3.87
C ILE A 224 7.99 -14.37 -4.46
N ILE A 225 7.82 -14.47 -5.79
CA ILE A 225 6.51 -14.39 -6.45
C ILE A 225 5.57 -15.47 -5.90
N ARG A 226 6.06 -16.70 -5.73
CA ARG A 226 5.28 -17.79 -5.14
C ARG A 226 4.80 -17.47 -3.72
N ARG A 227 5.63 -16.83 -2.89
CA ARG A 227 5.31 -16.47 -1.50
C ARG A 227 4.37 -15.27 -1.37
N LEU A 228 4.23 -14.46 -2.41
CA LEU A 228 3.32 -13.31 -2.45
C LEU A 228 1.87 -13.73 -2.76
N ILE A 229 1.64 -14.98 -3.15
CA ILE A 229 0.33 -15.57 -3.46
C ILE A 229 -0.11 -16.44 -2.29
#